data_AF-A0A7C8TVN0-F1
#
_entry.id   AF-A0A7C8TVN0-F1
#
_cell.length_a   1.000
_cell.length_b   1.000
_cell.length_c   1.000
_cell.angle_alpha   90.00
_cell.angle_beta   90.00
_cell.angle_gamma   90.00
#
_symmetry.space_group_name_H-M   'P 1'
#
loop_
_entity.id
_entity.type
_entity.pdbx_description
1 polymer ?
#
loop_
_entity_poly.entity_id
_entity_poly.type
_entity_poly.pdbx_seq_one_letter_code
_entity_poly.pdbx_strand_id
1 'polypeptide(L)'
;MDKPNPHKANWATMNLYLRYQVEEFAWKKWGSPEALDAEYERRTEEQKRRKETKFQKRLLDLKKRTRVETWKRNGKFESSSKGKHVHEWGELMGGNDGMGVKKCLECGMEVEEMII
;
A
#
# COMPACT_ATOMS: atom_id res chain seq x y z
N MET A 1 -14.71 -8.07 42.69
CA MET A 1 -16.09 -8.59 42.72
C MET A 1 -16.59 -8.67 41.29
N ASP A 2 -17.24 -9.75 40.89
CA ASP A 2 -17.75 -9.92 39.53
C ASP A 2 -19.27 -9.72 39.46
N LYS A 3 -19.74 -9.25 38.31
CA LYS A 3 -21.16 -9.15 37.97
C LYS A 3 -21.38 -9.69 36.56
N PRO A 4 -22.60 -10.17 36.23
CA PRO A 4 -22.94 -10.47 34.84
C PRO A 4 -22.77 -9.21 33.97
N ASN A 5 -22.36 -9.40 32.72
CA ASN A 5 -22.16 -8.28 31.80
C ASN A 5 -23.50 -7.57 31.52
N PRO A 6 -23.57 -6.24 31.68
CA PRO A 6 -24.82 -5.48 31.58
C PRO A 6 -25.42 -5.48 30.16
N HIS A 7 -24.64 -5.79 29.12
CA HIS A 7 -25.16 -5.90 27.76
C HIS A 7 -25.81 -7.26 27.51
N LYS A 8 -25.13 -8.37 27.86
CA LYS A 8 -25.67 -9.73 27.77
C LYS A 8 -25.09 -10.63 28.86
N ALA A 9 -25.94 -11.32 29.60
CA ALA A 9 -25.52 -12.18 30.72
C ALA A 9 -24.66 -13.39 30.30
N ASN A 10 -24.74 -13.81 29.03
CA ASN A 10 -23.94 -14.92 28.49
C ASN A 10 -22.54 -14.50 28.00
N TRP A 11 -22.21 -13.21 28.07
CA TRP A 11 -20.86 -12.73 27.77
C TRP A 11 -19.96 -12.84 28.99
N ALA A 12 -18.66 -12.66 28.78
CA ALA A 12 -17.68 -12.65 29.86
C ALA A 12 -18.09 -11.67 30.98
N THR A 13 -17.93 -12.11 32.22
CA THR A 13 -18.34 -11.36 33.42
C THR A 13 -17.59 -10.03 33.54
N MET A 14 -18.26 -9.04 34.11
CA MET A 14 -17.70 -7.72 34.38
C MET A 14 -17.00 -7.74 35.74
N ASN A 15 -15.68 -7.52 35.72
CA ASN A 15 -14.89 -7.40 36.94
C ASN A 15 -14.93 -5.96 37.45
N LEU A 16 -15.39 -5.79 38.69
CA LEU A 16 -15.47 -4.53 39.39
C LEU A 16 -14.34 -4.42 40.41
N TYR A 17 -13.67 -3.27 40.36
CA TYR A 17 -12.57 -2.90 41.24
C TYR A 17 -12.92 -1.61 41.98
N LEU A 18 -12.32 -1.46 43.16
CA LEU A 18 -12.50 -0.30 43.98
C LEU A 18 -11.47 0.77 43.60
N ARG A 19 -11.96 1.98 43.31
CA ARG A 19 -11.15 3.04 42.68
C ARG A 19 -9.85 3.33 43.43
N TYR A 20 -9.92 3.57 44.74
CA TYR A 20 -8.73 3.91 45.53
C TYR A 20 -7.67 2.82 45.53
N GLN A 21 -8.07 1.53 45.50
CA GLN A 21 -7.12 0.40 45.47
C GLN A 21 -6.37 0.36 44.14
N VAL A 22 -7.08 0.65 43.04
CA VAL A 22 -6.50 0.68 41.70
C VAL A 22 -5.57 1.88 41.54
N GLU A 23 -5.97 3.05 42.03
CA GLU A 23 -5.13 4.27 41.99
C GLU A 23 -3.83 4.07 42.80
N GLU A 24 -3.92 3.54 44.02
CA GLU A 24 -2.73 3.26 44.83
C GLU A 24 -1.77 2.28 44.13
N PHE A 25 -2.31 1.21 43.52
CA PHE A 25 -1.51 0.28 42.74
C PHE A 25 -0.91 0.94 41.49
N ALA A 26 -1.67 1.81 40.82
CA ALA A 26 -1.20 2.52 39.64
C ALA A 26 -0.04 3.47 39.98
N TRP A 27 -0.13 4.21 41.08
CA TRP A 27 0.96 5.08 41.54
C TRP A 27 2.21 4.28 41.92
N LYS A 28 2.06 3.11 42.58
CA LYS A 28 3.21 2.21 42.82
C LYS A 28 3.87 1.72 41.53
N LYS A 29 3.07 1.46 40.50
CA LYS A 29 3.55 0.96 39.20
C LYS A 29 4.22 2.05 38.36
N TRP A 30 3.63 3.24 38.33
CA TRP A 30 4.02 4.34 37.44
C TRP A 30 4.83 5.43 38.16
N GLY A 31 5.02 5.32 39.47
CA GLY A 31 5.81 6.22 40.30
C GLY A 31 4.98 7.32 40.95
N SER A 32 4.24 8.10 40.16
CA SER A 32 3.41 9.20 40.65
C SER A 32 2.19 9.44 39.77
N PRO A 33 1.18 10.21 40.25
CA PRO A 33 0.06 10.65 39.41
C PRO A 33 0.52 11.37 38.14
N GLU A 34 1.51 12.26 38.25
CA GLU A 34 2.03 13.06 37.14
C GLU A 34 2.74 12.19 36.10
N ALA A 35 3.47 11.16 36.53
CA ALA A 35 4.11 10.21 35.64
C ALA A 35 3.08 9.34 34.89
N LEU A 36 1.96 9.00 35.55
CA LEU A 36 0.84 8.30 34.92
C LEU A 36 0.15 9.18 33.87
N ASP A 37 -0.07 10.46 34.16
CA ASP A 37 -0.68 11.40 33.22
C ASP A 37 0.22 11.61 31.99
N ALA A 38 1.53 11.75 32.17
CA ALA A 38 2.48 11.84 31.05
C ALA A 38 2.46 10.58 30.15
N GLU A 39 2.37 9.38 30.74
CA GLU A 39 2.23 8.14 29.97
C GLU A 39 0.87 8.05 29.25
N TYR A 40 -0.19 8.56 29.86
CA TYR A 40 -1.52 8.62 29.25
C TYR A 40 -1.51 9.55 28.01
N GLU A 41 -0.90 10.72 28.13
CA GLU A 41 -0.74 11.67 27.02
C GLU A 41 0.06 11.04 25.88
N ARG A 42 1.23 10.46 26.18
CA ARG A 42 2.07 9.76 25.18
C ARG A 42 1.30 8.69 24.42
N ARG A 43 0.50 7.87 25.12
CA ARG A 43 -0.33 6.83 24.49
C ARG A 43 -1.46 7.40 23.66
N THR A 44 -2.08 8.48 24.11
CA THR A 44 -3.18 9.14 23.41
C THR A 44 -2.69 9.78 22.11
N GLU A 45 -1.56 10.47 22.14
CA GLU A 45 -0.90 11.04 20.97
C GLU A 45 -0.49 9.95 19.97
N GLU A 46 0.10 8.85 20.45
CA GLU A 46 0.47 7.73 19.58
C GLU A 46 -0.76 7.10 18.92
N GLN A 47 -1.85 6.93 19.67
CA GLN A 47 -3.10 6.41 19.11
C GLN A 47 -3.66 7.36 18.03
N LYS A 48 -3.62 8.68 18.28
CA LYS A 48 -4.03 9.69 17.31
C LYS A 48 -3.16 9.64 16.05
N ARG A 49 -1.84 9.57 16.19
CA ARG A 49 -0.88 9.43 15.09
C ARG A 49 -1.16 8.20 14.24
N ARG A 50 -1.36 7.03 14.87
CA ARG A 50 -1.69 5.78 14.16
C ARG A 50 -2.99 5.87 13.38
N LYS A 51 -4.03 6.49 13.96
CA LYS A 51 -5.32 6.71 13.28
C LYS A 51 -5.13 7.61 12.06
N GLU A 52 -4.38 8.70 12.20
CA GLU A 52 -4.09 9.63 11.11
C GLU A 52 -3.30 8.95 9.99
N THR A 53 -2.20 8.26 10.30
CA THR A 53 -1.41 7.54 9.28
C THR A 53 -2.25 6.49 8.56
N LYS A 54 -3.11 5.75 9.28
CA LYS A 54 -4.01 4.78 8.67
C LYS A 54 -5.03 5.44 7.74
N PHE A 55 -5.55 6.60 8.12
CA PHE A 55 -6.46 7.39 7.30
C PHE A 55 -5.77 7.90 6.03
N GLN A 56 -4.60 8.54 6.15
CA GLN A 56 -3.81 9.01 5.02
C GLN A 56 -3.44 7.87 4.06
N LYS A 57 -3.02 6.71 4.60
CA LYS A 57 -2.73 5.52 3.79
C LYS A 57 -3.96 5.06 3.00
N ARG A 58 -5.15 5.06 3.62
CA ARG A 58 -6.41 4.71 2.95
C ARG A 58 -6.79 5.72 1.87
N LEU A 59 -6.58 7.02 2.10
CA LEU A 59 -6.81 8.06 1.08
C LEU A 59 -5.87 7.89 -0.12
N LEU A 60 -4.58 7.63 0.13
CA LEU A 60 -3.61 7.39 -0.94
C LEU A 60 -3.95 6.12 -1.74
N ASP A 61 -4.37 5.05 -1.07
CA ASP A 61 -4.82 3.82 -1.73
C ASP A 61 -6.06 4.06 -2.59
N LEU A 62 -7.04 4.79 -2.06
CA LEU A 62 -8.25 5.17 -2.79
C LEU A 62 -7.90 6.00 -4.03
N LYS A 63 -7.05 7.02 -3.90
CA LYS A 63 -6.59 7.85 -5.01
C LYS A 63 -5.86 7.02 -6.08
N LYS A 64 -5.01 6.08 -5.67
CA LYS A 64 -4.32 5.17 -6.60
C LYS A 64 -5.33 4.30 -7.35
N ARG A 65 -6.30 3.71 -6.65
CA ARG A 65 -7.35 2.88 -7.25
C ARG A 65 -8.16 3.67 -8.28
N THR A 66 -8.66 4.84 -7.91
CA THR A 66 -9.42 5.71 -8.83
C THR A 66 -8.57 6.19 -10.01
N ARG A 67 -7.27 6.48 -9.81
CA ARG A 67 -6.36 6.84 -10.90
C ARG A 67 -6.14 5.68 -11.86
N VAL A 68 -5.94 4.47 -11.36
CA VAL A 68 -5.78 3.27 -12.21
C VAL A 68 -7.07 2.98 -12.98
N GLU A 69 -8.24 3.12 -12.36
CA GLU A 69 -9.52 2.95 -13.05
C GLU A 69 -9.76 3.99 -14.14
N THR A 70 -9.45 5.26 -13.89
CA THR A 70 -9.58 6.32 -14.91
C THR A 70 -8.55 6.17 -16.03
N TRP A 71 -7.31 5.73 -15.73
CA TRP A 71 -6.29 5.43 -16.73
C TRP A 71 -6.65 4.23 -17.62
N LYS A 72 -7.29 3.20 -17.06
CA LYS A 72 -7.84 2.07 -17.83
C LYS A 72 -9.03 2.50 -18.69
N ARG A 73 -9.96 3.27 -18.12
CA ARG A 73 -11.18 3.75 -18.83
C ARG A 73 -10.87 4.72 -19.97
N ASN A 74 -9.84 5.56 -19.83
CA ASN A 74 -9.44 6.54 -20.84
C ASN A 74 -8.51 5.95 -21.92
N GLY A 75 -8.39 4.62 -22.04
CA GLY A 75 -7.64 3.94 -23.10
C GLY A 75 -6.11 4.16 -23.10
N LYS A 76 -5.57 4.96 -22.17
CA LYS A 76 -4.12 5.24 -22.11
C LYS A 76 -3.29 4.07 -21.62
N PHE A 77 -3.88 3.14 -20.85
CA PHE A 77 -3.20 1.90 -20.46
C PHE A 77 -3.06 0.94 -21.66
N GLU A 78 -4.10 0.77 -22.48
CA GLU A 78 -4.02 0.00 -23.73
C GLU A 78 -3.17 0.70 -24.80
N SER A 79 -3.16 2.04 -24.85
CA SER A 79 -2.33 2.76 -25.81
C SER A 79 -0.82 2.68 -25.54
N SER A 80 -0.39 2.30 -24.33
CA SER A 80 1.03 1.96 -24.05
C SER A 80 1.36 0.50 -24.39
N SER A 81 0.34 -0.30 -24.71
CA SER A 81 0.45 -1.65 -25.27
C SER A 81 0.09 -1.67 -26.76
N LYS A 82 0.01 -0.50 -27.42
CA LYS A 82 0.17 -0.41 -28.88
C LYS A 82 1.59 -0.86 -29.21
N GLY A 83 1.71 -2.07 -29.74
CA GLY A 83 2.94 -2.45 -30.45
C GLY A 83 3.63 -3.73 -29.98
N LYS A 84 2.96 -4.66 -29.30
CA LYS A 84 3.37 -6.08 -29.45
C LYS A 84 2.78 -6.61 -30.76
N HIS A 85 3.25 -6.07 -31.88
CA HIS A 85 3.05 -6.74 -33.17
C HIS A 85 4.22 -7.71 -33.36
N VAL A 86 3.96 -8.82 -34.05
CA VAL A 86 5.00 -9.78 -34.37
C VAL A 86 5.76 -9.20 -35.57
N HIS A 87 7.06 -8.96 -35.42
CA HIS A 87 7.86 -8.37 -36.49
C HIS A 87 8.01 -9.35 -37.66
N GLU A 88 7.34 -9.04 -38.77
CA GLU A 88 7.64 -9.62 -40.07
C GLU A 88 8.75 -8.80 -40.74
N TRP A 89 9.89 -9.45 -40.96
CA TRP A 89 11.09 -8.80 -41.49
C TRP A 89 11.15 -8.91 -43.01
N GLY A 90 11.42 -7.79 -43.68
CA GLY A 90 11.65 -7.74 -45.12
C GLY A 90 13.03 -8.25 -45.53
N GLU A 91 13.31 -8.14 -46.82
CA GLU A 91 14.54 -8.63 -47.45
C GLU A 91 15.80 -7.95 -46.87
N LEU A 92 16.87 -8.75 -46.68
CA LEU A 92 18.15 -8.27 -46.17
C LEU A 92 18.84 -7.41 -47.23
N MET A 93 18.95 -6.11 -46.97
CA MET A 93 19.75 -5.22 -47.81
C MET A 93 21.22 -5.40 -47.40
N GLY A 94 21.99 -6.08 -48.25
CA GLY A 94 23.39 -6.42 -47.97
C GLY A 94 24.31 -5.21 -48.00
N GLY A 95 25.01 -4.96 -46.89
CA GLY A 95 26.21 -4.14 -46.87
C GLY A 95 27.42 -4.96 -47.32
N ASN A 96 28.35 -4.31 -48.02
CA ASN A 96 29.53 -4.92 -48.65
C ASN A 96 30.50 -5.59 -47.64
N ASP A 97 30.26 -5.46 -46.33
CA ASP A 97 31.15 -5.84 -45.23
C ASP A 97 30.64 -7.03 -44.38
N GLY A 98 29.72 -7.84 -44.91
CA GLY A 98 29.18 -9.03 -44.20
C GLY A 98 28.13 -8.70 -43.12
N MET A 99 27.68 -7.45 -43.05
CA MET A 99 26.54 -7.02 -42.24
C MET A 99 25.38 -6.61 -43.15
N GLY A 100 24.20 -7.20 -42.93
CA GLY A 100 22.96 -6.88 -43.62
C GLY A 100 21.95 -6.22 -42.68
N VAL A 101 21.19 -5.26 -43.19
CA VAL A 101 20.10 -4.62 -42.44
C VAL A 101 18.76 -5.17 -42.91
N LYS A 102 17.94 -5.70 -41.98
CA LYS A 102 16.54 -6.05 -42.25
C LYS A 102 15.61 -5.02 -41.62
N LYS A 103 14.56 -4.64 -42.36
CA LYS A 103 13.53 -3.70 -41.91
C LYS A 103 12.22 -4.42 -41.70
N CYS A 104 11.54 -4.18 -40.57
CA CYS A 104 10.19 -4.69 -40.34
C CYS A 104 9.20 -3.96 -41.26
N LEU A 105 8.36 -4.73 -41.96
CA LEU A 105 7.45 -4.20 -42.98
C LEU A 105 6.30 -3.35 -42.39
N GLU A 106 5.94 -3.60 -41.13
CA GLU A 106 4.77 -2.97 -40.51
C GLU A 106 5.15 -1.72 -39.68
N CYS A 107 6.30 -1.72 -39.00
CA CYS A 107 6.71 -0.62 -38.11
C CYS A 107 7.99 0.10 -38.54
N GLY A 108 8.70 -0.39 -39.55
CA GLY A 108 9.93 0.23 -40.04
C GLY A 108 11.15 0.08 -39.13
N MET A 109 11.09 -0.76 -38.10
CA MET A 109 12.23 -1.07 -37.22
C MET A 109 13.35 -1.73 -38.02
N GLU A 110 14.60 -1.35 -37.77
CA GLU A 110 15.80 -1.85 -38.46
C GLU A 110 16.64 -2.69 -37.50
N VAL A 111 17.12 -3.86 -37.97
CA VAL A 111 18.00 -4.76 -37.22
C VAL A 111 19.18 -5.14 -38.11
N GLU A 112 20.39 -4.98 -37.58
CA GLU A 112 21.63 -5.41 -38.24
C GLU A 112 21.92 -6.86 -37.88
N GLU A 113 22.09 -7.72 -38.88
CA GLU A 113 22.50 -9.11 -38.71
C GLU A 113 23.73 -9.42 -39.55
N MET A 114 24.63 -10.23 -38.98
CA MET A 114 25.81 -10.74 -39.68
C MET A 114 25.39 -11.84 -40.63
N ILE A 115 25.72 -11.69 -41.91
CA ILE A 115 25.48 -12.71 -42.94
C ILE A 115 26.68 -13.67 -42.88
N ILE A 116 26.46 -14.89 -42.37
CA ILE A 116 27.46 -15.98 -42.33
C ILE A 116 27.47 -16.70 -43.67
#